data_AF-A0A0C3L2H0-F1
#
_entry.id   AF-A0A0C3L2H0-F1
#
_cell.length_a   1.000
_cell.length_b   1.000
_cell.length_c   1.000
_cell.angle_alpha   90.00
_cell.angle_beta   90.00
_cell.angle_gamma   90.00
#
_symmetry.space_group_name_H-M   'P 1'
#
loop_
_entity.id
_entity.type
_entity.pdbx_description
1 polymer ?
#
loop_
_entity_poly.entity_id
_entity_poly.type
_entity_poly.pdbx_seq_one_letter_code
_entity_poly.pdbx_strand_id
1 'polypeptide(L)' 'MHILYSPPYSPDFNPIELAFAAIKTKLHHHGTLIWNNMMEKDDSYVYKVLQDLVFSVTPEAAWGWFYKCGYV' A
#
# COMPACT_ATOMS: atom_id res chain seq x y z
N MET A 1 -2.92 -25.40 -5.49
CA MET A 1 -2.34 -24.05 -5.61
C MET A 1 -2.58 -23.58 -7.04
N HIS A 2 -3.35 -22.51 -7.24
CA HIS A 2 -3.60 -21.93 -8.56
C HIS A 2 -2.73 -20.67 -8.70
N ILE A 3 -2.03 -20.55 -9.82
CA ILE A 3 -1.12 -19.43 -10.11
C ILE A 3 -1.69 -18.69 -11.32
N LEU A 4 -1.84 -17.38 -11.21
CA LEU A 4 -2.24 -16.52 -12.32
C LEU A 4 -1.00 -16.04 -13.07
N TYR A 5 -1.05 -16.11 -14.41
CA TYR A 5 0.01 -15.57 -15.25
C TYR A 5 0.00 -14.03 -15.16
N SER A 6 1.17 -13.44 -14.95
CA SER A 6 1.39 -12.00 -15.05
C SER A 6 2.41 -11.74 -16.16
N PRO A 7 2.07 -10.95 -17.19
CA PRO A 7 3.05 -10.55 -18.19
C PRO A 7 4.19 -9.74 -17.55
N PRO A 8 5.42 -9.81 -18.12
CA PRO A 8 6.55 -9.03 -17.62
C PRO A 8 6.26 -7.52 -17.72
N TYR A 9 6.79 -6.74 -16.78
CA TYR A 9 6.67 -5.28 -16.72
C TYR A 9 5.23 -4.74 -16.82
N SER A 10 4.24 -5.49 -16.34
CA SER A 10 2.84 -5.11 -16.43
C SER A 10 2.23 -4.85 -15.03
N PRO A 11 2.71 -3.80 -14.32
CA PRO A 11 2.19 -3.47 -12.99
C PRO A 11 0.72 -3.07 -13.01
N ASP A 12 0.19 -2.65 -14.17
CA ASP A 12 -1.21 -2.29 -14.36
C ASP A 12 -2.17 -3.47 -14.15
N PHE A 13 -1.68 -4.71 -14.29
CA PHE A 13 -2.44 -5.93 -14.00
C PHE A 13 -2.25 -6.41 -12.55
N ASN A 14 -1.58 -5.67 -11.67
CA ASN A 14 -1.39 -6.11 -10.28
C ASN A 14 -2.07 -5.16 -9.28
N PRO A 15 -3.18 -5.56 -8.63
CA PRO A 15 -3.94 -4.69 -7.72
C PRO A 15 -3.13 -4.19 -6.53
N ILE A 16 -2.08 -4.92 -6.13
CA ILE A 16 -1.20 -4.49 -5.02
C ILE A 16 -0.47 -3.19 -5.34
N GLU A 17 -0.19 -2.90 -6.60
CA GLU A 17 0.49 -1.66 -7.02
C GLU A 17 -0.41 -0.44 -6.75
N LEU A 18 -1.72 -0.57 -6.97
CA LEU A 18 -2.71 0.46 -6.66
C LEU A 18 -2.84 0.66 -5.14
N ALA A 19 -2.82 -0.44 -4.37
CA ALA A 19 -2.81 -0.38 -2.91
C ALA A 19 -1.55 0.33 -2.38
N PHE A 20 -0.37 -0.01 -2.88
CA PHE A 20 0.87 0.65 -2.50
C PHE A 20 0.90 2.13 -2.92
N ALA A 21 0.36 2.49 -4.08
CA ALA A 21 0.23 3.89 -4.48
C ALA A 21 -0.67 4.68 -3.51
N ALA A 22 -1.80 4.10 -3.09
CA ALA A 22 -2.70 4.72 -2.11
C ALA A 22 -2.04 4.88 -0.73
N ILE A 23 -1.36 3.84 -0.24
CA ILE A 23 -0.62 3.87 1.03
C ILE A 23 0.49 4.91 0.99
N LYS A 24 1.29 4.96 -0.08
CA LYS A 24 2.37 5.96 -0.25
C LYS A 24 1.84 7.39 -0.27
N THR A 25 0.71 7.62 -0.94
CA THR A 25 0.04 8.93 -0.94
C THR A 25 -0.30 9.37 0.47
N LYS A 26 -0.92 8.48 1.27
CA LYS A 26 -1.22 8.76 2.69
C LYS A 26 0.05 8.95 3.51
N LEU A 27 1.08 8.12 3.29
CA LEU A 27 2.37 8.22 3.97
C LEU A 27 3.05 9.57 3.74
N HIS A 28 3.00 10.11 2.51
CA HIS A 28 3.56 11.43 2.19
C HIS A 28 2.90 12.55 3.00
N HIS A 29 1.61 12.43 3.34
CA HIS A 29 0.95 13.39 4.23
C HIS A 29 1.47 13.33 5.68
N HIS A 30 2.07 12.22 6.09
CA HIS A 30 2.70 12.03 7.41
C HIS A 30 4.24 12.21 7.39
N GLY A 31 4.82 12.57 6.24
CA GLY A 31 6.26 12.44 5.97
C GLY A 31 7.19 13.17 6.95
N THR A 32 6.84 14.39 7.38
CA THR A 32 7.67 15.17 8.32
C THR A 32 7.74 14.52 9.72
N LEU A 33 6.63 13.92 10.18
CA LEU A 33 6.57 13.28 11.49
C LEU A 33 7.34 11.95 11.49
N ILE A 34 7.21 11.16 10.42
CA ILE A 34 7.88 9.86 10.31
C ILE A 34 9.39 10.04 10.17
N TRP A 35 9.85 10.98 9.34
CA TRP A 35 11.28 11.25 9.14
C TRP A 35 12.00 11.58 10.45
N ASN A 36 11.39 12.41 11.30
CA ASN A 36 11.96 12.80 12.58
C ASN A 36 12.07 11.61 13.56
N ASN A 37 11.12 10.67 13.53
CA ASN A 37 11.12 9.50 14.40
C ASN A 37 11.99 8.33 13.87
N MET A 38 12.31 8.31 12.57
CA MET A 38 13.16 7.25 11.99
C MET A 38 14.63 7.32 12.44
N MET A 39 15.09 8.47 12.92
CA MET A 39 16.47 8.66 13.40
C MET A 39 16.61 8.41 14.91
N GLU A 40 15.50 8.11 15.59
CA GLU A 40 15.50 7.79 17.02
C GLU A 40 15.84 6.32 17.25
N LYS A 41 16.35 6.00 18.45
CA LYS A 41 16.68 4.62 18.84
C LYS A 41 15.43 3.73 18.99
N ASP A 42 14.26 4.35 19.11
CA ASP A 42 12.95 3.71 19.19
C ASP A 42 12.14 4.06 17.94
N ASP A 43 11.96 3.08 17.05
CA ASP A 43 11.21 3.20 15.80
C ASP A 43 9.78 2.64 15.91
N SER A 44 9.30 2.31 17.12
CA SER A 44 7.97 1.75 17.36
C SER A 44 6.83 2.62 16.83
N TYR A 45 7.00 3.94 16.88
CA TYR A 45 6.06 4.90 16.31
C TYR A 45 5.93 4.75 14.79
N VAL A 46 7.05 4.53 14.09
CA VAL A 46 7.07 4.34 12.63
C VAL A 46 6.28 3.10 12.26
N TYR A 47 6.50 1.98 12.96
CA TYR A 47 5.74 0.74 12.73
C TYR A 47 4.25 0.91 13.01
N LYS A 48 3.88 1.64 14.07
CA LYS A 48 2.47 1.91 14.37
C LYS A 48 1.80 2.70 13.24
N VAL A 49 2.45 3.74 12.74
CA VAL A 49 1.91 4.54 11.62
C VAL A 49 1.80 3.68 10.34
N LEU A 50 2.81 2.87 10.03
CA LEU A 50 2.75 1.95 8.89
C LEU A 50 1.61 0.94 9.02
N GLN A 51 1.40 0.39 10.22
CA GLN A 51 0.30 -0.53 10.50
C GLN A 51 -1.06 0.16 10.27
N ASP A 52 -1.27 1.35 10.84
CA ASP A 52 -2.49 2.14 10.66
C ASP A 52 -2.75 2.44 9.18
N LEU A 53 -1.71 2.76 8.41
CA LEU A 53 -1.81 3.01 6.97
C LEU A 53 -2.20 1.76 6.17
N VAL A 54 -1.59 0.61 6.46
CA VAL A 54 -1.92 -0.67 5.79
C VAL A 54 -3.37 -1.06 6.08
N PHE A 55 -3.81 -0.94 7.34
CA PHE A 55 -5.19 -1.26 7.73
C PHE A 55 -6.21 -0.18 7.37
N SER A 56 -5.78 0.96 6.82
CA SER A 56 -6.68 2.00 6.27
C SER A 56 -7.23 1.69 4.88
N VAL A 57 -6.80 0.59 4.25
CA VAL A 57 -7.31 0.11 2.97
C VAL A 57 -8.66 -0.55 3.19
N THR A 58 -9.71 -0.02 2.55
CA THR A 58 -11.07 -0.56 2.71
C THR A 58 -11.36 -1.67 1.69
N PRO A 59 -12.30 -2.59 1.99
CA PRO A 59 -12.73 -3.61 1.05
C PRO A 59 -13.27 -3.03 -0.26
N GLU A 60 -13.95 -1.88 -0.22
CA GLU A 60 -14.50 -1.21 -1.40
C GLU A 60 -13.40 -0.68 -2.32
N ALA A 61 -12.34 -0.11 -1.73
CA ALA A 61 -11.17 0.31 -2.48
C ALA A 61 -10.46 -0.89 -3.13
N ALA A 62 -10.28 -1.98 -2.37
CA ALA A 62 -9.69 -3.21 -2.89
C ALA A 62 -10.50 -3.76 -4.07
N TRP A 63 -11.83 -3.85 -3.94
CA TRP A 63 -12.71 -4.29 -5.02
C TRP A 63 -12.55 -3.44 -6.29
N GLY A 64 -12.52 -2.11 -6.14
CA GLY A 64 -12.29 -1.19 -7.25
C GLY A 64 -10.95 -1.41 -7.96
N TRP A 65 -9.90 -1.80 -7.22
CA TRP A 65 -8.59 -2.12 -7.81
C TRP A 65 -8.59 -3.45 -8.56
N PHE A 66 -9.24 -4.49 -8.02
CA PHE A 66 -9.42 -5.76 -8.73
C PHE A 66 -10.21 -5.59 -10.03
N TYR A 67 -11.30 -4.80 -10.00
CA TYR A 67 -12.06 -4.43 -11.20
C TYR A 67 -11.20 -3.69 -12.22
N LYS A 68 -10.43 -2.68 -11.78
CA LYS A 68 -9.52 -1.92 -12.66
C LYS A 68 -8.47 -2.80 -13.34
N CYS A 69 -7.99 -3.84 -12.67
CA CYS A 69 -7.03 -4.80 -13.22
C CYS A 69 -7.69 -5.92 -14.06
N GLY A 70 -9.02 -5.96 -14.16
CA GLY A 70 -9.76 -6.94 -14.98
C GLY A 70 -9.92 -8.33 -14.34
N TYR A 71 -9.84 -8.42 -13.00
CA TYR A 71 -10.04 -9.69 -12.27
C TYR A 71 -11.48 -9.93 -11.83
N VAL A 72 -12.31 -8.90 -11.94
CA VAL A 72 -13.73 -8.84 -11.55
C VAL A 72 -14.45 -8.12 -12.67
#